data_AF-A0A3D4V5E4-F1
#
_entry.id   AF-A0A3D4V5E4-F1
#
_cell.length_a   1.000
_cell.length_b   1.000
_cell.length_c   1.000
_cell.angle_alpha   90.00
_cell.angle_beta   90.00
_cell.angle_gamma   90.00
#
_symmetry.space_group_name_H-M   'P 1'
#
loop_
_entity.id
_entity.type
_entity.pdbx_description
1 polymer ?
#
loop_
_entity_poly.entity_id
_entity_poly.type
_entity_poly.pdbx_seq_one_letter_code
_entity_poly.pdbx_strand_id
1 'polypeptide(L)'
;MTFEEFKTKLKAAKTEETVKAIYAKYFKIDYDTADKHDLYTPQVLFEFKYDKNFQNLKALATILAQSLYYIRRLKYGEAQKVIPYFLCLADKNEASITETNKWSNYYSNDSYNWENPPSKPDQRLIDHLVKEPETRNLHVYRINLKGEHSAFKKNLENALNPQIIMDFGDKKVINEENFEAVFDHWKNILGKYIVNGYKDSFYFLSNIQKDKIIVDRENSRVVFTFEDKNSKTQKVLMKDYDYFWGVYDYITSQETINGIHAKLDRLTDENQRRFEGEFYTPLRFGKKAIHYISEVLGKNWYKSGKYRIWDMAAGTGNLEYHLPAEAYKYLYMSTLHASEADHLNKVFPNATCFQYDYLNDDVEYLLTKDNLPFEPNWKLPKKLRDELKDDSITWLVYINPPFATAQVGGAKGESKKGVSKTKVEVLMDNENVGHVKRELFAQFMFRLTHELPKNTYLGMFSKLKYLNAPDSVEYRDRFFNYKYEKGFLFKSTNFNGVKGKYPICFLLWNLA
;
A
#
# COMPACT_ATOMS: atom_id res chain seq x y z
N MET A 1 -34.13 -25.28 13.62
CA MET A 1 -34.47 -24.35 14.70
C MET A 1 -35.80 -23.69 14.34
N THR A 2 -36.79 -23.68 15.23
CA THR A 2 -38.09 -23.03 15.01
C THR A 2 -38.02 -21.52 15.29
N PHE A 3 -39.03 -20.75 14.89
CA PHE A 3 -39.09 -19.30 15.19
C PHE A 3 -39.09 -19.03 16.71
N GLU A 4 -39.85 -19.80 17.49
CA GLU A 4 -39.89 -19.62 18.95
C GLU A 4 -38.54 -19.95 19.62
N GLU A 5 -37.83 -20.96 19.12
CA GLU A 5 -36.47 -21.26 19.57
C GLU A 5 -35.49 -20.13 19.22
N PHE A 6 -35.59 -19.58 18.00
CA PHE A 6 -34.76 -18.46 17.54
C PHE A 6 -34.96 -17.23 18.42
N LYS A 7 -36.21 -16.81 18.59
CA LYS A 7 -36.60 -15.67 19.44
C LYS A 7 -36.15 -15.87 20.89
N THR A 8 -36.34 -17.07 21.46
CA THR A 8 -35.94 -17.38 22.83
C THR A 8 -34.43 -17.29 23.00
N LYS A 9 -33.66 -17.83 22.05
CA LYS A 9 -32.19 -17.78 22.09
C LYS A 9 -31.67 -16.35 21.91
N LEU A 10 -32.24 -15.56 21.00
CA LEU A 10 -31.85 -14.16 20.82
C LEU A 10 -32.14 -13.32 22.06
N LYS A 11 -33.29 -13.53 22.70
CA LYS A 11 -33.62 -12.86 23.97
C LYS A 11 -32.61 -13.18 25.08
N ALA A 12 -32.06 -14.40 25.09
CA ALA A 12 -31.06 -14.84 26.05
C ALA A 12 -29.62 -14.44 25.69
N ALA A 13 -29.38 -13.95 24.48
CA ALA A 13 -28.05 -13.54 24.04
C ALA A 13 -27.51 -12.40 24.90
N LYS A 14 -26.18 -12.36 25.08
CA LYS A 14 -25.46 -11.33 25.85
C LYS A 14 -24.31 -10.66 25.09
N THR A 15 -24.03 -11.12 23.88
CA THR A 15 -22.89 -10.66 23.07
C THR A 15 -23.25 -10.67 21.58
N GLU A 16 -22.51 -9.89 20.79
CA GLU A 16 -22.62 -9.82 19.32
C GLU A 16 -22.36 -11.19 18.67
N GLU A 17 -21.32 -11.89 19.12
CA GLU A 17 -20.99 -13.24 18.64
C GLU A 17 -22.10 -14.27 18.90
N THR A 18 -22.82 -14.13 20.02
CA THR A 18 -23.97 -15.01 20.30
C THR A 18 -25.12 -14.74 19.34
N VAL A 19 -25.41 -13.47 19.05
CA VAL A 19 -26.44 -13.08 18.07
C VAL A 19 -26.11 -13.66 16.70
N LYS A 20 -24.88 -13.43 16.22
CA LYS A 20 -24.34 -13.99 14.98
C LYS A 20 -24.51 -15.50 14.91
N ALA A 21 -24.07 -16.24 15.92
CA ALA A 21 -24.15 -17.70 15.94
C ALA A 21 -25.60 -18.21 15.86
N ILE A 22 -26.55 -17.50 16.48
CA ILE A 22 -27.97 -17.83 16.42
C ILE A 22 -28.53 -17.60 15.01
N TYR A 23 -28.24 -16.46 14.39
CA TYR A 23 -28.63 -16.17 13.01
C TYR A 23 -28.07 -17.19 12.03
N ALA A 24 -26.76 -17.43 12.07
CA ALA A 24 -26.09 -18.37 11.18
C ALA A 24 -26.71 -19.77 11.27
N LYS A 25 -26.98 -20.25 12.50
CA LYS A 25 -27.61 -21.56 12.72
C LYS A 25 -29.07 -21.60 12.27
N TYR A 26 -29.83 -20.52 12.46
CA TYR A 26 -31.25 -20.47 12.08
C TYR A 26 -31.44 -20.43 10.57
N PHE A 27 -30.69 -19.57 9.89
CA PHE A 27 -30.75 -19.38 8.44
C PHE A 27 -29.86 -20.34 7.66
N LYS A 28 -29.14 -21.24 8.34
CA LYS A 28 -28.20 -22.22 7.75
C LYS A 28 -27.19 -21.54 6.82
N ILE A 29 -26.63 -20.43 7.29
CA ILE A 29 -25.67 -19.67 6.50
C ILE A 29 -24.33 -20.40 6.63
N ASP A 30 -23.78 -20.86 5.52
CA ASP A 30 -22.38 -21.27 5.43
C ASP A 30 -21.56 -20.00 5.20
N TYR A 31 -20.63 -19.70 6.11
CA TYR A 31 -19.93 -18.42 6.11
C TYR A 31 -18.45 -18.54 6.38
N ASP A 32 -17.73 -17.55 5.85
CA ASP A 32 -16.30 -17.38 6.08
C ASP A 32 -16.08 -16.17 7.02
N THR A 33 -15.23 -16.36 8.03
CA THR A 33 -14.81 -15.31 8.98
C THR A 33 -13.35 -14.88 8.78
N ALA A 34 -12.67 -15.40 7.75
CA ALA A 34 -11.36 -14.93 7.35
C ALA A 34 -11.41 -13.43 6.97
N ASP A 35 -10.25 -12.77 7.07
CA ASP A 35 -10.05 -11.35 6.73
C ASP A 35 -10.66 -10.32 7.70
N LYS A 36 -11.05 -10.75 8.91
CA LYS A 36 -11.58 -9.86 9.98
C LYS A 36 -12.85 -9.08 9.57
N HIS A 37 -13.58 -9.59 8.60
CA HIS A 37 -14.96 -9.20 8.35
C HIS A 37 -15.86 -10.03 9.27
N ASP A 38 -17.06 -9.54 9.56
CA ASP A 38 -18.05 -10.36 10.26
C ASP A 38 -18.55 -11.48 9.31
N LEU A 39 -19.76 -12.00 9.49
CA LEU A 39 -20.28 -13.08 8.65
C LEU A 39 -20.38 -12.64 7.17
N TYR A 40 -19.67 -13.33 6.28
CA TYR A 40 -19.63 -13.03 4.84
C TYR A 40 -20.08 -14.22 3.99
N THR A 41 -20.87 -13.93 2.96
CA THR A 41 -21.08 -14.77 1.77
C THR A 41 -20.86 -13.92 0.51
N PRO A 42 -20.64 -14.53 -0.69
CA PRO A 42 -20.59 -13.79 -1.94
C PRO A 42 -21.84 -12.95 -2.23
N GLN A 43 -22.97 -13.27 -1.59
CA GLN A 43 -24.25 -12.60 -1.76
C GLN A 43 -24.52 -11.53 -0.72
N VAL A 44 -24.18 -11.79 0.54
CA VAL A 44 -24.56 -10.93 1.68
C VAL A 44 -23.38 -10.73 2.63
N LEU A 45 -23.06 -9.47 2.92
CA LEU A 45 -22.22 -9.11 4.07
C LEU A 45 -23.14 -8.81 5.26
N PHE A 46 -22.89 -9.46 6.39
CA PHE A 46 -23.63 -9.19 7.61
C PHE A 46 -22.82 -8.32 8.56
N GLU A 47 -23.51 -7.45 9.28
CA GLU A 47 -22.95 -6.68 10.39
C GLU A 47 -23.83 -6.92 11.62
N PHE A 48 -23.34 -7.75 12.54
CA PHE A 48 -24.09 -8.04 13.76
C PHE A 48 -23.85 -7.00 14.84
N LYS A 49 -24.85 -6.76 15.68
CA LYS A 49 -24.76 -5.99 16.93
C LYS A 49 -25.48 -6.72 18.06
N TYR A 50 -25.12 -6.40 19.29
CA TYR A 50 -25.77 -7.01 20.44
C TYR A 50 -27.15 -6.40 20.76
N ASP A 51 -27.20 -5.08 20.99
CA ASP A 51 -28.40 -4.39 21.51
C ASP A 51 -28.39 -2.92 21.09
N LYS A 52 -28.43 -2.69 19.78
CA LYS A 52 -28.46 -1.34 19.19
C LYS A 52 -29.87 -1.08 18.66
N ASN A 53 -30.35 0.15 18.83
CA ASN A 53 -31.67 0.56 18.36
C ASN A 53 -31.58 1.03 16.90
N PHE A 54 -32.07 0.23 15.97
CA PHE A 54 -32.04 0.53 14.53
C PHE A 54 -33.12 1.53 14.13
N GLN A 55 -34.16 1.74 14.95
CA GLN A 55 -35.12 2.84 14.75
C GLN A 55 -34.47 4.22 14.96
N ASN A 56 -33.35 4.28 15.69
CA ASN A 56 -32.56 5.50 15.75
C ASN A 56 -31.72 5.62 14.47
N LEU A 57 -32.08 6.59 13.61
CA LEU A 57 -31.43 6.80 12.32
C LEU A 57 -29.90 6.95 12.41
N LYS A 58 -29.40 7.65 13.44
CA LYS A 58 -27.95 7.83 13.63
C LYS A 58 -27.27 6.51 13.99
N ALA A 59 -27.89 5.69 14.82
CA ALA A 59 -27.39 4.35 15.14
C ALA A 59 -27.38 3.44 13.89
N LEU A 60 -28.48 3.42 13.12
CA LEU A 60 -28.56 2.67 11.86
C LEU A 60 -27.48 3.10 10.86
N ALA A 61 -27.34 4.41 10.63
CA ALA A 61 -26.31 4.99 9.76
C ALA A 61 -24.89 4.66 10.24
N THR A 62 -24.66 4.61 11.55
CA THR A 62 -23.35 4.23 12.12
C THR A 62 -23.02 2.77 11.83
N ILE A 63 -24.00 1.86 11.89
CA ILE A 63 -23.80 0.43 11.61
C ILE A 63 -23.63 0.22 10.10
N LEU A 64 -24.44 0.90 9.28
CA LEU A 64 -24.26 0.91 7.83
C LEU A 64 -22.85 1.39 7.46
N ALA A 65 -22.37 2.49 8.07
CA ALA A 65 -21.01 2.98 7.87
C ALA A 65 -19.95 1.92 8.19
N GLN A 66 -20.12 1.13 9.27
CA GLN A 66 -19.22 0.00 9.59
C GLN A 66 -19.17 -1.00 8.44
N SER A 67 -20.33 -1.40 7.91
CA SER A 67 -20.43 -2.29 6.74
C SER A 67 -19.72 -1.71 5.51
N LEU A 68 -19.86 -0.40 5.27
CA LEU A 68 -19.23 0.26 4.12
C LEU A 68 -17.68 0.25 4.18
N TYR A 69 -17.08 0.24 5.38
CA TYR A 69 -15.62 0.06 5.51
C TYR A 69 -15.20 -1.32 5.01
N TYR A 70 -15.97 -2.37 5.30
CA TYR A 70 -15.69 -3.72 4.82
C TYR A 70 -15.89 -3.82 3.31
N ILE A 71 -16.96 -3.22 2.78
CA ILE A 71 -17.18 -3.14 1.32
C ILE A 71 -16.05 -2.42 0.61
N ARG A 72 -15.57 -1.30 1.16
CA ARG A 72 -14.42 -0.59 0.59
C ARG A 72 -13.16 -1.44 0.58
N ARG A 73 -12.88 -2.17 1.67
CA ARG A 73 -11.73 -3.09 1.74
C ARG A 73 -11.84 -4.21 0.71
N LEU A 74 -13.04 -4.74 0.50
CA LEU A 74 -13.29 -5.71 -0.57
C LEU A 74 -13.08 -5.07 -1.94
N LYS A 75 -13.52 -3.83 -2.16
CA LYS A 75 -13.41 -3.14 -3.46
C LYS A 75 -11.98 -2.80 -3.88
N TYR A 76 -11.15 -2.33 -2.93
CA TYR A 76 -9.83 -1.76 -3.22
C TYR A 76 -8.66 -2.56 -2.64
N GLY A 77 -8.91 -3.47 -1.69
CA GLY A 77 -7.88 -4.28 -1.05
C GLY A 77 -7.42 -5.49 -1.87
N GLU A 78 -6.56 -6.30 -1.26
CA GLU A 78 -5.94 -7.49 -1.88
C GLU A 78 -6.79 -8.77 -1.75
N ALA A 79 -7.85 -8.76 -0.95
CA ALA A 79 -8.70 -9.93 -0.74
C ALA A 79 -9.31 -10.38 -2.09
N GLN A 80 -9.38 -11.69 -2.36
CA GLN A 80 -9.93 -12.23 -3.62
C GLN A 80 -11.47 -12.38 -3.61
N LYS A 81 -12.13 -12.05 -2.49
CA LYS A 81 -13.60 -12.14 -2.28
C LYS A 81 -14.42 -11.11 -3.08
N VAL A 82 -15.52 -11.50 -3.71
CA VAL A 82 -16.40 -10.57 -4.43
C VAL A 82 -17.02 -9.51 -3.49
N ILE A 83 -17.50 -8.41 -4.06
CA ILE A 83 -18.31 -7.46 -3.31
C ILE A 83 -19.72 -8.06 -3.17
N PRO A 84 -20.26 -8.24 -1.96
CA PRO A 84 -21.60 -8.77 -1.77
C PRO A 84 -22.66 -7.84 -2.33
N TYR A 85 -23.71 -8.42 -2.90
CA TYR A 85 -24.82 -7.69 -3.51
C TYR A 85 -25.72 -7.01 -2.48
N PHE A 86 -25.79 -7.58 -1.27
CA PHE A 86 -26.57 -7.05 -0.18
C PHE A 86 -25.74 -6.88 1.09
N LEU A 87 -26.19 -5.93 1.92
CA LEU A 87 -25.78 -5.75 3.30
C LEU A 87 -26.94 -6.16 4.19
N CYS A 88 -26.67 -6.95 5.22
CA CYS A 88 -27.63 -7.30 6.27
C CYS A 88 -27.13 -6.77 7.61
N LEU A 89 -27.77 -5.73 8.11
CA LEU A 89 -27.52 -5.22 9.46
C LEU A 89 -28.44 -5.98 10.40
N ALA A 90 -27.92 -6.56 11.48
CA ALA A 90 -28.75 -7.36 12.39
C ALA A 90 -28.34 -7.17 13.85
N ASP A 91 -29.32 -7.04 14.73
CA ASP A 91 -29.14 -7.13 16.17
C ASP A 91 -30.03 -8.23 16.77
N LYS A 92 -30.10 -8.33 18.09
CA LYS A 92 -30.96 -9.31 18.77
C LYS A 92 -32.46 -8.98 18.66
N ASN A 93 -32.82 -7.73 18.36
CA ASN A 93 -34.20 -7.23 18.33
C ASN A 93 -34.66 -6.84 16.92
N GLU A 94 -33.74 -6.33 16.09
CA GLU A 94 -34.06 -5.73 14.79
C GLU A 94 -33.09 -6.16 13.69
N ALA A 95 -33.50 -6.02 12.43
CA ALA A 95 -32.64 -6.25 11.28
C ALA A 95 -33.04 -5.35 10.11
N SER A 96 -32.12 -5.14 9.18
CA SER A 96 -32.34 -4.41 7.92
C SER A 96 -31.51 -5.04 6.80
N ILE A 97 -32.05 -5.02 5.58
CA ILE A 97 -31.36 -5.51 4.37
C ILE A 97 -31.39 -4.40 3.33
N THR A 98 -30.25 -4.17 2.68
CA THR A 98 -30.14 -3.20 1.57
C THR A 98 -29.23 -3.75 0.49
N GLU A 99 -29.47 -3.33 -0.76
CA GLU A 99 -28.51 -3.53 -1.84
C GLU A 99 -27.25 -2.71 -1.57
N THR A 100 -26.09 -3.29 -1.85
CA THR A 100 -24.78 -2.67 -1.63
C THR A 100 -24.54 -1.51 -2.58
N ASN A 101 -24.92 -1.66 -3.86
CA ASN A 101 -24.65 -0.70 -4.94
C ASN A 101 -25.27 0.69 -4.70
N LYS A 102 -26.38 0.79 -3.96
CA LYS A 102 -27.02 2.04 -3.51
C LYS A 102 -26.06 2.94 -2.74
N TRP A 103 -25.02 2.36 -2.12
CA TRP A 103 -24.04 3.07 -1.30
C TRP A 103 -22.70 3.31 -2.01
N SER A 104 -22.62 3.04 -3.31
CA SER A 104 -21.37 3.14 -4.11
C SER A 104 -20.68 4.49 -4.03
N ASN A 105 -21.46 5.57 -4.07
CA ASN A 105 -20.98 6.95 -3.91
C ASN A 105 -20.34 7.21 -2.53
N TYR A 106 -20.69 6.41 -1.52
CA TYR A 106 -20.13 6.54 -0.18
C TYR A 106 -18.81 5.76 -0.07
N TYR A 107 -18.81 4.45 -0.31
CA TYR A 107 -17.61 3.64 -0.11
C TYR A 107 -16.53 3.85 -1.19
N SER A 108 -16.88 4.44 -2.34
CA SER A 108 -15.91 4.84 -3.37
C SER A 108 -15.35 6.25 -3.18
N ASN A 109 -15.81 7.01 -2.18
CA ASN A 109 -15.39 8.40 -1.97
C ASN A 109 -14.15 8.48 -1.05
N ASP A 110 -13.05 8.98 -1.59
CA ASP A 110 -11.76 9.08 -0.89
C ASP A 110 -11.67 10.22 0.14
N SER A 111 -12.68 11.08 0.23
CA SER A 111 -12.70 12.21 1.19
C SER A 111 -12.88 11.77 2.65
N TYR A 112 -13.38 10.56 2.89
CA TYR A 112 -13.56 9.99 4.23
C TYR A 112 -12.27 9.33 4.75
N ASN A 113 -12.11 9.31 6.08
CA ASN A 113 -10.98 8.65 6.73
C ASN A 113 -11.19 7.14 6.87
N TRP A 114 -10.85 6.41 5.82
CA TRP A 114 -10.91 4.94 5.78
C TRP A 114 -9.85 4.20 6.59
N GLU A 115 -8.89 4.90 7.20
CA GLU A 115 -7.87 4.27 8.06
C GLU A 115 -8.40 3.98 9.47
N ASN A 116 -9.50 4.63 9.86
CA ASN A 116 -10.15 4.32 11.11
C ASN A 116 -10.58 2.84 11.17
N PRO A 117 -10.57 2.20 12.35
CA PRO A 117 -11.15 0.88 12.48
C PRO A 117 -12.65 0.95 12.14
N PRO A 118 -13.24 -0.09 11.50
CA PRO A 118 -14.64 -0.07 11.10
C PRO A 118 -15.54 0.27 12.28
N SER A 119 -15.28 -0.28 13.47
CA SER A 119 -16.01 -0.01 14.72
C SER A 119 -16.02 1.46 15.17
N LYS A 120 -15.21 2.34 14.57
CA LYS A 120 -15.22 3.79 14.76
C LYS A 120 -15.15 4.51 13.40
N PRO A 121 -16.22 4.48 12.59
CA PRO A 121 -16.23 5.11 11.26
C PRO A 121 -15.95 6.62 11.34
N ASP A 122 -15.50 7.22 10.24
CA ASP A 122 -15.40 8.68 10.09
C ASP A 122 -16.76 9.32 10.37
N GLN A 123 -16.78 10.31 11.27
CA GLN A 123 -18.02 11.00 11.66
C GLN A 123 -18.70 11.69 10.47
N ARG A 124 -17.94 12.19 9.49
CA ARG A 124 -18.48 12.81 8.28
C ARG A 124 -19.27 11.82 7.43
N LEU A 125 -18.80 10.58 7.33
CA LEU A 125 -19.53 9.52 6.63
C LEU A 125 -20.87 9.24 7.32
N ILE A 126 -20.87 9.11 8.65
CA ILE A 126 -22.09 8.90 9.44
C ILE A 126 -23.06 10.06 9.22
N ASP A 127 -22.58 11.30 9.31
CA ASP A 127 -23.40 12.50 9.18
C ASP A 127 -24.00 12.65 7.77
N HIS A 128 -23.27 12.23 6.73
CA HIS A 128 -23.82 12.19 5.37
C HIS A 128 -24.86 11.09 5.20
N LEU A 129 -24.63 9.87 5.71
CA LEU A 129 -25.61 8.78 5.68
C LEU A 129 -26.90 9.12 6.45
N VAL A 130 -26.82 9.89 7.54
CA VAL A 130 -28.03 10.39 8.25
C VAL A 130 -28.87 11.35 7.38
N LYS A 131 -28.24 12.06 6.45
CA LYS A 131 -28.89 13.00 5.52
C LYS A 131 -29.37 12.30 4.25
N GLU A 132 -28.86 11.12 3.95
CA GLU A 132 -29.23 10.32 2.78
C GLU A 132 -30.68 9.82 2.89
N PRO A 133 -31.57 10.16 1.94
CA PRO A 133 -32.96 9.72 1.96
C PRO A 133 -33.10 8.19 1.99
N GLU A 134 -32.24 7.50 1.27
CA GLU A 134 -32.19 6.05 1.13
C GLU A 134 -31.96 5.38 2.48
N THR A 135 -31.17 5.99 3.38
CA THR A 135 -30.95 5.46 4.74
C THR A 135 -32.21 5.53 5.58
N ARG A 136 -33.05 6.58 5.39
CA ARG A 136 -34.35 6.71 6.08
C ARG A 136 -35.39 5.74 5.55
N ASN A 137 -35.30 5.39 4.28
CA ASN A 137 -36.21 4.46 3.61
C ASN A 137 -35.87 2.99 3.87
N LEU A 138 -34.78 2.70 4.61
CA LEU A 138 -34.45 1.34 5.01
C LEU A 138 -35.53 0.78 5.94
N HIS A 139 -36.07 -0.38 5.56
CA HIS A 139 -37.04 -1.07 6.37
C HIS A 139 -36.35 -1.78 7.54
N VAL A 140 -36.70 -1.41 8.77
CA VAL A 140 -36.21 -2.03 10.00
C VAL A 140 -37.24 -3.05 10.50
N TYR A 141 -36.93 -4.34 10.33
CA TYR A 141 -37.76 -5.45 10.77
C TYR A 141 -37.54 -5.70 12.26
N ARG A 142 -38.59 -5.79 13.07
CA ARG A 142 -38.55 -6.31 14.44
C ARG A 142 -38.61 -7.83 14.39
N ILE A 143 -37.45 -8.45 14.46
CA ILE A 143 -37.27 -9.89 14.28
C ILE A 143 -37.89 -10.75 15.40
N ASN A 144 -38.33 -10.14 16.49
CA ASN A 144 -39.09 -10.80 17.56
C ASN A 144 -40.60 -10.89 17.26
N LEU A 145 -41.11 -10.18 16.25
CA LEU A 145 -42.51 -10.24 15.79
C LEU A 145 -42.62 -11.22 14.62
N LYS A 146 -43.52 -12.20 14.73
CA LYS A 146 -43.62 -13.30 13.76
C LYS A 146 -43.85 -12.83 12.32
N GLY A 147 -44.70 -11.82 12.12
CA GLY A 147 -44.99 -11.27 10.79
C GLY A 147 -43.77 -10.61 10.15
N GLU A 148 -43.11 -9.71 10.87
CA GLU A 148 -41.92 -9.01 10.37
C GLU A 148 -40.73 -9.95 10.21
N HIS A 149 -40.54 -10.91 11.13
CA HIS A 149 -39.57 -11.98 10.98
C HIS A 149 -39.80 -12.81 9.71
N SER A 150 -41.05 -13.17 9.40
CA SER A 150 -41.37 -13.91 8.18
C SER A 150 -41.04 -13.11 6.91
N ALA A 151 -41.31 -11.80 6.90
CA ALA A 151 -40.93 -10.92 5.79
C ALA A 151 -39.41 -10.80 5.65
N PHE A 152 -38.71 -10.54 6.76
CA PHE A 152 -37.24 -10.51 6.81
C PHE A 152 -36.63 -11.80 6.30
N LYS A 153 -37.10 -12.95 6.80
CA LYS A 153 -36.62 -14.28 6.42
C LYS A 153 -36.73 -14.50 4.91
N LYS A 154 -37.89 -14.19 4.32
CA LYS A 154 -38.10 -14.33 2.87
C LYS A 154 -37.13 -13.45 2.09
N ASN A 155 -36.95 -12.20 2.51
CA ASN A 155 -36.05 -11.27 1.83
C ASN A 155 -34.57 -11.67 1.97
N LEU A 156 -34.18 -12.21 3.13
CA LEU A 156 -32.84 -12.73 3.34
C LEU A 156 -32.56 -14.00 2.51
N GLU A 157 -33.51 -14.94 2.48
CA GLU A 157 -33.41 -16.15 1.64
C GLU A 157 -33.30 -15.79 0.15
N ASN A 158 -34.05 -14.78 -0.30
CA ASN A 158 -33.90 -14.25 -1.66
C ASN A 158 -32.54 -13.61 -1.89
N ALA A 159 -32.06 -12.79 -0.94
CA ALA A 159 -30.75 -12.14 -1.04
C ALA A 159 -29.60 -13.17 -1.08
N LEU A 160 -29.73 -14.29 -0.38
CA LEU A 160 -28.75 -15.38 -0.36
C LEU A 160 -28.80 -16.29 -1.60
N ASN A 161 -29.81 -16.16 -2.47
CA ASN A 161 -29.97 -17.03 -3.64
C ASN A 161 -29.05 -16.58 -4.80
N PRO A 162 -28.06 -17.41 -5.21
CA PRO A 162 -27.11 -17.05 -6.28
C PRO A 162 -27.75 -16.85 -7.66
N GLN A 163 -28.94 -17.41 -7.91
CA GLN A 163 -29.60 -17.38 -9.23
C GLN A 163 -30.34 -16.08 -9.54
N ILE A 164 -30.63 -15.26 -8.51
CA ILE A 164 -31.35 -13.98 -8.68
C ILE A 164 -30.40 -12.87 -9.15
N ILE A 165 -29.11 -13.17 -9.25
CA ILE A 165 -28.05 -12.18 -9.28
C ILE A 165 -27.36 -12.19 -10.64
N MET A 166 -28.01 -11.58 -11.62
CA MET A 166 -27.37 -11.14 -12.85
C MET A 166 -27.64 -9.65 -13.05
N ASP A 167 -26.57 -8.92 -13.40
CA ASP A 167 -26.50 -7.54 -13.90
C ASP A 167 -26.39 -6.33 -12.96
N PHE A 168 -26.30 -6.45 -11.63
CA PHE A 168 -26.29 -5.26 -10.74
C PHE A 168 -25.20 -5.19 -9.65
N GLY A 169 -24.21 -6.08 -9.68
CA GLY A 169 -23.11 -6.11 -8.71
C GLY A 169 -22.00 -5.11 -9.01
N ASP A 170 -21.56 -4.37 -7.99
CA ASP A 170 -20.32 -3.59 -8.07
C ASP A 170 -19.10 -4.51 -8.12
N LYS A 171 -18.03 -4.07 -8.79
CA LYS A 171 -16.82 -4.86 -9.01
C LYS A 171 -15.62 -4.23 -8.34
N LYS A 172 -14.56 -5.02 -8.20
CA LYS A 172 -13.28 -4.57 -7.68
C LYS A 172 -12.53 -3.74 -8.70
N VAL A 173 -11.91 -2.68 -8.20
CA VAL A 173 -11.02 -1.85 -9.01
C VAL A 173 -9.61 -2.42 -8.93
N ILE A 174 -9.02 -2.70 -10.09
CA ILE A 174 -7.62 -3.07 -10.19
C ILE A 174 -6.77 -1.79 -10.10
N ASN A 175 -5.79 -1.77 -9.22
CA ASN A 175 -4.91 -0.63 -8.99
C ASN A 175 -3.47 -1.06 -8.68
N GLU A 176 -2.57 -0.10 -8.58
CA GLU A 176 -1.15 -0.32 -8.31
C GLU A 176 -0.82 -0.99 -6.96
N GLU A 177 -1.78 -1.08 -6.03
CA GLU A 177 -1.60 -1.69 -4.71
C GLU A 177 -2.06 -3.15 -4.68
N ASN A 178 -3.06 -3.52 -5.48
CA ASN A 178 -3.68 -4.85 -5.48
C ASN A 178 -3.37 -5.70 -6.73
N PHE A 179 -2.78 -5.12 -7.79
CA PHE A 179 -2.60 -5.82 -9.07
C PHE A 179 -1.82 -7.13 -8.97
N GLU A 180 -0.89 -7.28 -8.02
CA GLU A 180 -0.13 -8.53 -7.84
C GLU A 180 -1.07 -9.69 -7.43
N ALA A 181 -1.95 -9.45 -6.45
CA ALA A 181 -2.94 -10.42 -6.02
C ALA A 181 -3.97 -10.70 -7.12
N VAL A 182 -4.32 -9.68 -7.92
CA VAL A 182 -5.22 -9.83 -9.08
C VAL A 182 -4.55 -10.65 -10.19
N PHE A 183 -3.26 -10.43 -10.45
CA PHE A 183 -2.46 -11.19 -11.42
C PHE A 183 -2.37 -12.66 -11.03
N ASP A 184 -2.09 -12.97 -9.77
CA ASP A 184 -2.06 -14.35 -9.29
C ASP A 184 -3.41 -15.04 -9.44
N HIS A 185 -4.50 -14.33 -9.11
CA HIS A 185 -5.86 -14.84 -9.31
C HIS A 185 -6.18 -15.06 -10.79
N TRP A 186 -5.83 -14.10 -11.65
CA TRP A 186 -5.97 -14.21 -13.10
C TRP A 186 -5.19 -15.41 -13.63
N LYS A 187 -3.94 -15.59 -13.20
CA LYS A 187 -3.08 -16.70 -13.62
C LYS A 187 -3.64 -18.06 -13.20
N ASN A 188 -4.18 -18.15 -11.99
CA ASN A 188 -4.80 -19.38 -11.49
C ASN A 188 -6.05 -19.79 -12.28
N ILE A 189 -6.85 -18.82 -12.74
CA ILE A 189 -8.09 -19.09 -13.50
C ILE A 189 -7.80 -19.24 -14.99
N LEU A 190 -7.13 -18.25 -15.57
CA LEU A 190 -6.97 -18.06 -17.01
C LEU A 190 -5.61 -18.47 -17.55
N GLY A 191 -4.57 -18.50 -16.71
CA GLY A 191 -3.19 -18.81 -17.14
C GLY A 191 -3.06 -20.17 -17.83
N LYS A 192 -3.84 -21.18 -17.40
CA LYS A 192 -3.88 -22.51 -18.04
C LYS A 192 -4.33 -22.50 -19.51
N TYR A 193 -5.00 -21.44 -19.97
CA TYR A 193 -5.44 -21.28 -21.36
C TYR A 193 -4.42 -20.54 -22.23
N ILE A 194 -3.38 -19.96 -21.63
CA ILE A 194 -2.38 -19.17 -22.34
C ILE A 194 -1.32 -20.11 -22.88
N VAL A 195 -1.30 -20.29 -24.21
CA VAL A 195 -0.33 -21.14 -24.89
C VAL A 195 0.40 -20.39 -26.01
N ASN A 196 1.66 -20.77 -26.26
CA ASN A 196 2.45 -20.37 -27.43
C ASN A 196 2.43 -18.85 -27.75
N GLY A 197 3.00 -18.03 -26.87
CA GLY A 197 3.10 -16.57 -27.09
C GLY A 197 3.95 -15.85 -26.05
N TYR A 198 3.53 -14.63 -25.69
CA TYR A 198 4.17 -13.80 -24.68
C TYR A 198 4.11 -14.43 -23.27
N LYS A 199 4.88 -13.87 -22.33
CA LYS A 199 4.76 -14.22 -20.90
C LYS A 199 3.35 -13.90 -20.37
N ASP A 200 2.89 -14.67 -19.38
CA ASP A 200 1.59 -14.49 -18.71
C ASP A 200 1.34 -13.03 -18.29
N SER A 201 2.38 -12.35 -17.82
CA SER A 201 2.34 -10.94 -17.42
C SER A 201 1.85 -10.03 -18.55
N PHE A 202 2.36 -10.20 -19.77
CA PHE A 202 1.93 -9.41 -20.92
C PHE A 202 0.48 -9.70 -21.34
N TYR A 203 0.04 -10.96 -21.23
CA TYR A 203 -1.37 -11.30 -21.44
C TYR A 203 -2.27 -10.66 -20.39
N PHE A 204 -1.87 -10.67 -19.13
CA PHE A 204 -2.61 -9.99 -18.07
C PHE A 204 -2.68 -8.48 -18.31
N LEU A 205 -1.55 -7.84 -18.65
CA LEU A 205 -1.50 -6.40 -18.93
C LEU A 205 -2.39 -6.01 -20.12
N SER A 206 -2.43 -6.83 -21.17
CA SER A 206 -3.38 -6.67 -22.26
C SER A 206 -4.82 -6.86 -21.76
N ASN A 207 -5.06 -7.90 -20.95
CA ASN A 207 -6.41 -8.25 -20.52
C ASN A 207 -7.08 -7.20 -19.63
N ILE A 208 -6.32 -6.49 -18.80
CA ILE A 208 -6.87 -5.44 -17.92
C ILE A 208 -7.32 -4.18 -18.67
N GLN A 209 -7.00 -4.08 -19.97
CA GLN A 209 -7.34 -2.96 -20.86
C GLN A 209 -8.45 -3.39 -21.82
N LYS A 210 -9.66 -2.81 -21.69
CA LYS A 210 -10.85 -3.28 -22.42
C LYS A 210 -10.70 -3.18 -23.94
N ASP A 211 -10.05 -2.13 -24.40
CA ASP A 211 -9.77 -1.80 -25.80
C ASP A 211 -8.76 -2.75 -26.46
N LYS A 212 -7.94 -3.46 -25.67
CA LYS A 212 -6.97 -4.44 -26.16
C LYS A 212 -7.54 -5.85 -26.30
N ILE A 213 -8.84 -6.02 -26.07
CA ILE A 213 -9.47 -7.34 -25.97
C ILE A 213 -10.72 -7.44 -26.86
N ILE A 214 -10.77 -8.52 -27.65
CA ILE A 214 -11.97 -8.95 -28.37
C ILE A 214 -12.40 -10.30 -27.82
N VAL A 215 -13.65 -10.41 -27.34
CA VAL A 215 -14.21 -11.64 -26.79
C VAL A 215 -15.21 -12.22 -27.79
N ASP A 216 -14.86 -13.37 -28.37
CA ASP A 216 -15.74 -14.16 -29.22
C ASP A 216 -16.33 -15.30 -28.38
N ARG A 217 -17.53 -15.05 -27.86
CA ARG A 217 -18.23 -15.98 -26.97
C ARG A 217 -18.70 -17.24 -27.69
N GLU A 218 -19.11 -17.11 -28.95
CA GLU A 218 -19.62 -18.22 -29.77
C GLU A 218 -18.54 -19.28 -29.97
N ASN A 219 -17.30 -18.84 -30.23
CA ASN A 219 -16.17 -19.76 -30.46
C ASN A 219 -15.30 -19.98 -29.22
N SER A 220 -15.66 -19.42 -28.07
CA SER A 220 -14.88 -19.48 -26.82
C SER A 220 -13.43 -19.02 -27.02
N ARG A 221 -13.26 -17.84 -27.65
CA ARG A 221 -11.97 -17.26 -27.99
C ARG A 221 -11.84 -15.85 -27.42
N VAL A 222 -10.63 -15.52 -27.00
CA VAL A 222 -10.25 -14.17 -26.58
C VAL A 222 -9.03 -13.75 -27.38
N VAL A 223 -9.13 -12.62 -28.07
CA VAL A 223 -8.02 -12.00 -28.80
C VAL A 223 -7.40 -10.95 -27.90
N PHE A 224 -6.08 -11.04 -27.71
CA PHE A 224 -5.27 -10.10 -26.93
C PHE A 224 -4.39 -9.31 -27.88
N THR A 225 -4.44 -7.99 -27.81
CA THR A 225 -3.55 -7.08 -28.55
C THR A 225 -2.48 -6.55 -27.60
N PHE A 226 -1.22 -6.57 -28.04
CA PHE A 226 -0.04 -6.20 -27.24
C PHE A 226 0.52 -4.83 -27.65
N GLU A 227 1.49 -4.31 -26.88
CA GLU A 227 2.11 -3.00 -27.13
C GLU A 227 2.80 -2.90 -28.49
N ASP A 228 3.36 -4.01 -28.99
CA ASP A 228 3.97 -4.09 -30.32
C ASP A 228 2.94 -4.20 -31.46
N LYS A 229 1.64 -4.04 -31.15
CA LYS A 229 0.49 -4.14 -32.04
C LYS A 229 0.24 -5.54 -32.61
N ASN A 230 1.01 -6.54 -32.20
CA ASN A 230 0.68 -7.93 -32.52
C ASN A 230 -0.55 -8.36 -31.72
N SER A 231 -1.24 -9.39 -32.22
CA SER A 231 -2.37 -9.99 -31.52
C SER A 231 -2.23 -11.50 -31.43
N LYS A 232 -2.73 -12.09 -30.34
CA LYS A 232 -2.78 -13.54 -30.14
C LYS A 232 -4.18 -13.94 -29.69
N THR A 233 -4.69 -15.02 -30.27
CA THR A 233 -5.98 -15.59 -29.91
C THR A 233 -5.77 -16.80 -29.02
N GLN A 234 -6.43 -16.81 -27.86
CA GLN A 234 -6.42 -17.94 -26.94
C GLN A 234 -7.82 -18.54 -26.86
N LYS A 235 -7.90 -19.87 -26.79
CA LYS A 235 -9.16 -20.59 -26.56
C LYS A 235 -9.39 -20.67 -25.05
N VAL A 236 -10.39 -19.95 -24.57
CA VAL A 236 -10.66 -19.78 -23.13
C VAL A 236 -12.08 -20.25 -22.85
N LEU A 237 -12.29 -20.97 -21.74
CA LEU A 237 -13.64 -21.34 -21.34
C LEU A 237 -14.37 -20.08 -20.85
N MET A 238 -15.49 -19.72 -21.50
CA MET A 238 -16.21 -18.47 -21.18
C MET A 238 -16.70 -18.42 -19.73
N LYS A 239 -17.06 -19.55 -19.13
CA LYS A 239 -17.39 -19.63 -17.70
C LYS A 239 -16.27 -19.11 -16.80
N ASP A 240 -15.02 -19.47 -17.09
CA ASP A 240 -13.85 -19.05 -16.30
C ASP A 240 -13.52 -17.58 -16.57
N TYR A 241 -13.68 -17.13 -17.82
CA TYR A 241 -13.49 -15.73 -18.21
C TYR A 241 -14.52 -14.81 -17.57
N ASP A 242 -15.81 -15.18 -17.64
CA ASP A 242 -16.92 -14.46 -17.03
C ASP A 242 -16.84 -14.49 -15.51
N TYR A 243 -16.36 -15.59 -14.92
CA TYR A 243 -16.09 -15.65 -13.49
C TYR A 243 -15.06 -14.61 -13.08
N PHE A 244 -13.90 -14.53 -13.76
CA PHE A 244 -12.88 -13.53 -13.45
C PHE A 244 -13.41 -12.10 -13.64
N TRP A 245 -14.01 -11.80 -14.80
CA TRP A 245 -14.53 -10.46 -15.12
C TRP A 245 -15.85 -10.11 -14.43
N GLY A 246 -16.48 -11.07 -13.74
CA GLY A 246 -17.55 -10.82 -12.78
C GLY A 246 -17.04 -10.22 -11.47
N VAL A 247 -15.75 -10.40 -11.14
CA VAL A 247 -15.13 -9.88 -9.90
C VAL A 247 -14.49 -8.52 -10.10
N TYR A 248 -13.85 -8.26 -11.24
CA TYR A 248 -13.02 -7.08 -11.47
C TYR A 248 -13.55 -6.18 -12.60
N ASP A 249 -13.33 -4.89 -12.45
CA ASP A 249 -13.45 -3.90 -13.53
C ASP A 249 -12.18 -3.81 -14.36
N TYR A 250 -12.36 -3.48 -15.64
CA TYR A 250 -11.24 -3.08 -16.50
C TYR A 250 -10.66 -1.75 -16.05
N ILE A 251 -9.36 -1.56 -16.27
CA ILE A 251 -8.69 -0.29 -15.96
C ILE A 251 -8.92 0.67 -17.11
N THR A 252 -9.39 1.87 -16.79
CA THR A 252 -9.60 2.97 -17.75
C THR A 252 -8.56 4.06 -17.63
N SER A 253 -7.88 4.18 -16.49
CA SER A 253 -6.82 5.16 -16.27
C SER A 253 -5.52 4.70 -16.89
N GLN A 254 -5.04 5.44 -17.89
CA GLN A 254 -3.73 5.19 -18.52
C GLN A 254 -2.58 5.29 -17.51
N GLU A 255 -2.70 6.18 -16.52
CA GLU A 255 -1.73 6.34 -15.45
C GLU A 255 -1.59 5.06 -14.61
N THR A 256 -2.73 4.47 -14.21
CA THR A 256 -2.75 3.19 -13.49
C THR A 256 -2.19 2.06 -14.35
N ILE A 257 -2.53 2.01 -15.64
CA ILE A 257 -1.97 1.02 -16.59
C ILE A 257 -0.45 1.14 -16.65
N ASN A 258 0.07 2.36 -16.81
CA ASN A 258 1.51 2.61 -16.89
C ASN A 258 2.22 2.24 -15.57
N GLY A 259 1.61 2.54 -14.42
CA GLY A 259 2.14 2.18 -13.11
C GLY A 259 2.18 0.66 -12.88
N ILE A 260 1.11 -0.06 -13.28
CA ILE A 260 1.09 -1.52 -13.24
C ILE A 260 2.13 -2.10 -14.21
N HIS A 261 2.24 -1.60 -15.44
CA HIS A 261 3.22 -2.05 -16.42
C HIS A 261 4.66 -1.96 -15.87
N ALA A 262 5.03 -0.78 -15.34
CA ALA A 262 6.35 -0.56 -14.75
C ALA A 262 6.64 -1.51 -13.57
N LYS A 263 5.62 -1.84 -12.75
CA LYS A 263 5.75 -2.80 -11.64
C LYS A 263 5.80 -4.25 -12.10
N LEU A 264 5.04 -4.60 -13.12
CA LEU A 264 4.96 -5.95 -13.67
C LEU A 264 6.28 -6.38 -14.31
N ASP A 265 6.94 -5.46 -15.04
CA ASP A 265 8.28 -5.70 -15.59
C ASP A 265 9.28 -6.05 -14.47
N ARG A 266 9.21 -5.33 -13.35
CA ARG A 266 10.05 -5.59 -12.16
C ARG A 266 9.79 -6.95 -11.51
N LEU A 267 8.54 -7.41 -11.42
CA LEU A 267 8.22 -8.72 -10.82
C LEU A 267 8.90 -9.89 -11.55
N THR A 268 9.01 -9.79 -12.88
CA THR A 268 9.73 -10.78 -13.69
C THR A 268 11.23 -10.81 -13.40
N ASP A 269 11.83 -9.65 -13.08
CA ASP A 269 13.25 -9.52 -12.75
C ASP A 269 13.57 -9.91 -11.29
N GLU A 270 12.66 -9.67 -10.35
CA GLU A 270 12.89 -9.96 -8.92
C GLU A 270 13.17 -11.44 -8.64
N ASN A 271 12.51 -12.36 -9.36
CA ASN A 271 12.74 -13.80 -9.19
C ASN A 271 14.17 -14.20 -9.57
N GLN A 272 14.82 -13.47 -10.48
CA GLN A 272 16.25 -13.64 -10.80
C GLN A 272 17.14 -12.94 -9.76
N ARG A 273 16.79 -11.73 -9.30
CA ARG A 273 17.62 -10.94 -8.36
C ARG A 273 17.71 -11.53 -6.95
N ARG A 274 16.67 -12.24 -6.47
CA ARG A 274 16.71 -12.93 -5.16
C ARG A 274 17.79 -14.03 -5.08
N PHE A 275 18.26 -14.52 -6.22
CA PHE A 275 19.32 -15.53 -6.31
C PHE A 275 20.74 -14.96 -6.13
N GLU A 276 20.94 -13.64 -6.26
CA GLU A 276 22.29 -13.03 -6.31
C GLU A 276 22.78 -12.44 -4.97
N GLY A 277 22.00 -12.56 -3.88
CA GLY A 277 22.51 -12.38 -2.52
C GLY A 277 22.81 -10.95 -2.07
N GLU A 278 22.35 -9.91 -2.78
CA GLU A 278 22.54 -8.52 -2.35
C GLU A 278 21.62 -8.11 -1.18
N PHE A 279 22.07 -7.14 -0.38
CA PHE A 279 21.39 -6.61 0.80
C PHE A 279 20.19 -5.71 0.42
N TYR A 280 19.12 -6.31 -0.09
CA TYR A 280 17.93 -5.56 -0.49
C TYR A 280 16.93 -5.35 0.66
N THR A 281 16.35 -4.14 0.75
CA THR A 281 15.21 -3.86 1.63
C THR A 281 14.01 -4.69 1.20
N PRO A 282 13.45 -5.56 2.07
CA PRO A 282 12.28 -6.35 1.69
C PRO A 282 11.08 -5.46 1.36
N LEU A 283 10.45 -5.72 0.20
CA LEU A 283 9.33 -4.92 -0.32
C LEU A 283 8.24 -4.62 0.71
N ARG A 284 7.85 -5.61 1.52
CA ARG A 284 6.83 -5.45 2.57
C ARG A 284 7.16 -4.33 3.57
N PHE A 285 8.43 -4.08 3.87
CA PHE A 285 8.84 -3.02 4.77
C PHE A 285 8.89 -1.67 4.04
N GLY A 286 9.29 -1.64 2.77
CA GLY A 286 9.13 -0.45 1.92
C GLY A 286 7.66 -0.01 1.81
N LYS A 287 6.75 -0.95 1.55
CA LYS A 287 5.29 -0.72 1.57
C LYS A 287 4.83 -0.14 2.90
N LYS A 288 5.29 -0.70 4.02
CA LYS A 288 4.92 -0.21 5.36
C LYS A 288 5.48 1.19 5.66
N ALA A 289 6.69 1.49 5.18
CA ALA A 289 7.30 2.81 5.32
C ALA A 289 6.50 3.88 4.55
N ILE A 290 6.14 3.63 3.29
CA ILE A 290 5.30 4.52 2.47
C ILE A 290 3.93 4.75 3.12
N HIS A 291 3.35 3.71 3.72
CA HIS A 291 2.12 3.85 4.49
C HIS A 291 2.28 4.81 5.69
N TYR A 292 3.35 4.69 6.47
CA TYR A 292 3.61 5.62 7.59
C TYR A 292 3.94 7.04 7.13
N ILE A 293 4.65 7.19 6.00
CA ILE A 293 4.86 8.49 5.35
C ILE A 293 3.50 9.11 4.99
N SER A 294 2.59 8.33 4.42
CA SER A 294 1.26 8.81 4.03
C SER A 294 0.35 9.13 5.22
N GLU A 295 0.50 8.46 6.37
CA GLU A 295 -0.20 8.84 7.60
C GLU A 295 0.26 10.22 8.12
N VAL A 296 1.54 10.56 7.94
CA VAL A 296 2.13 11.82 8.41
C VAL A 296 1.91 12.96 7.41
N LEU A 297 2.14 12.72 6.12
CA LEU A 297 2.08 13.73 5.07
C LEU A 297 0.67 13.91 4.46
N GLY A 298 -0.25 13.00 4.78
CA GLY A 298 -1.59 12.92 4.21
C GLY A 298 -1.68 11.98 3.00
N LYS A 299 -2.89 11.51 2.69
CA LYS A 299 -3.14 10.66 1.52
C LYS A 299 -2.80 11.40 0.24
N ASN A 300 -2.23 10.68 -0.74
CA ASN A 300 -1.90 11.22 -2.05
C ASN A 300 -1.04 12.50 -1.98
N TRP A 301 -0.19 12.63 -0.95
CA TRP A 301 0.63 13.82 -0.70
C TRP A 301 1.41 14.28 -1.95
N TYR A 302 1.91 13.33 -2.74
CA TYR A 302 2.64 13.55 -3.98
C TYR A 302 1.82 14.27 -5.07
N LYS A 303 0.48 14.14 -5.09
CA LYS A 303 -0.38 14.79 -6.09
C LYS A 303 -0.42 16.31 -5.97
N SER A 304 -0.08 16.86 -4.79
CA SER A 304 -0.04 18.31 -4.58
C SER A 304 1.08 19.01 -5.36
N GLY A 305 2.08 18.26 -5.85
CA GLY A 305 3.24 18.81 -6.57
C GLY A 305 4.27 19.53 -5.69
N LYS A 306 3.99 19.73 -4.39
CA LYS A 306 4.89 20.43 -3.45
C LYS A 306 6.03 19.57 -2.91
N TYR A 307 5.98 18.26 -3.09
CA TYR A 307 6.97 17.34 -2.53
C TYR A 307 8.02 16.95 -3.57
N ARG A 308 9.25 16.73 -3.10
CA ARG A 308 10.31 16.01 -3.83
C ARG A 308 10.83 14.86 -2.99
N ILE A 309 11.20 13.78 -3.64
CA ILE A 309 11.71 12.58 -2.99
C ILE A 309 13.16 12.41 -3.43
N TRP A 310 14.07 12.14 -2.50
CA TRP A 310 15.45 11.83 -2.83
C TRP A 310 15.93 10.59 -2.07
N ASP A 311 16.32 9.56 -2.82
CA ASP A 311 17.13 8.46 -2.30
C ASP A 311 18.57 8.63 -2.81
N MET A 312 19.48 8.91 -1.88
CA MET A 312 20.90 9.12 -2.20
C MET A 312 21.70 7.82 -2.33
N ALA A 313 21.11 6.67 -1.97
CA ALA A 313 21.73 5.35 -1.97
C ALA A 313 20.74 4.30 -2.52
N ALA A 314 20.15 4.61 -3.68
CA ALA A 314 19.02 3.88 -4.22
C ALA A 314 19.32 2.44 -4.65
N GLY A 315 20.58 2.13 -4.98
CA GLY A 315 20.96 0.85 -5.56
C GLY A 315 20.10 0.54 -6.79
N THR A 316 19.32 -0.54 -6.72
CA THR A 316 18.40 -0.95 -7.79
C THR A 316 16.94 -0.49 -7.62
N GLY A 317 16.65 0.33 -6.60
CA GLY A 317 15.36 1.00 -6.41
C GLY A 317 14.27 0.18 -5.72
N ASN A 318 14.65 -0.82 -4.93
CA ASN A 318 13.68 -1.68 -4.21
C ASN A 318 12.86 -0.91 -3.16
N LEU A 319 13.44 0.16 -2.60
CA LEU A 319 12.80 0.94 -1.56
C LEU A 319 11.60 1.75 -2.13
N GLU A 320 11.76 2.24 -3.36
CA GLU A 320 10.82 3.06 -4.13
C GLU A 320 9.78 2.22 -4.86
N TYR A 321 9.90 0.88 -4.88
CA TYR A 321 9.06 -0.01 -5.67
C TYR A 321 7.55 0.23 -5.47
N HIS A 322 7.12 0.51 -4.25
CA HIS A 322 5.71 0.73 -3.94
C HIS A 322 5.27 2.20 -4.03
N LEU A 323 6.16 3.13 -4.41
CA LEU A 323 5.73 4.48 -4.74
C LEU A 323 4.81 4.44 -5.97
N PRO A 324 3.77 5.28 -6.00
CA PRO A 324 2.89 5.39 -7.15
C PRO A 324 3.63 6.01 -8.32
N ALA A 325 3.34 5.56 -9.54
CA ALA A 325 4.07 6.02 -10.73
C ALA A 325 3.96 7.54 -10.95
N GLU A 326 2.85 8.17 -10.53
CA GLU A 326 2.67 9.62 -10.59
C GLU A 326 3.71 10.40 -9.77
N ALA A 327 4.30 9.77 -8.75
CA ALA A 327 5.33 10.37 -7.92
C ALA A 327 6.72 10.35 -8.57
N TYR A 328 6.95 9.54 -9.62
CA TYR A 328 8.29 9.34 -10.19
C TYR A 328 8.88 10.64 -10.77
N LYS A 329 8.06 11.54 -11.34
CA LYS A 329 8.53 12.86 -11.81
C LYS A 329 9.12 13.77 -10.72
N TYR A 330 8.85 13.45 -9.46
CA TYR A 330 9.34 14.14 -8.27
C TYR A 330 10.50 13.40 -7.59
N LEU A 331 10.92 12.27 -8.16
CA LEU A 331 11.89 11.35 -7.57
C LEU A 331 13.28 11.61 -8.14
N TYR A 332 14.24 11.81 -7.23
CA TYR A 332 15.67 11.80 -7.48
C TYR A 332 16.25 10.53 -6.89
N MET A 333 16.99 9.78 -7.70
CA MET A 333 17.62 8.53 -7.26
C MET A 333 19.09 8.58 -7.64
N SER A 334 19.97 8.45 -6.67
CA SER A 334 21.40 8.37 -6.93
C SER A 334 22.03 7.11 -6.39
N THR A 335 23.05 6.64 -7.09
CA THR A 335 23.79 5.43 -6.74
C THR A 335 25.25 5.50 -7.19
N LEU A 336 26.11 4.67 -6.60
CA LEU A 336 27.54 4.66 -6.87
C LEU A 336 27.87 4.21 -8.30
N HIS A 337 27.08 3.31 -8.89
CA HIS A 337 27.38 2.69 -10.17
C HIS A 337 26.52 3.23 -11.32
N ALA A 338 27.14 3.67 -12.41
CA ALA A 338 26.41 4.21 -13.57
C ALA A 338 25.43 3.20 -14.19
N SER A 339 25.78 1.92 -14.22
CA SER A 339 24.91 0.85 -14.72
C SER A 339 23.62 0.69 -13.90
N GLU A 340 23.67 0.93 -12.60
CA GLU A 340 22.49 0.93 -11.73
C GLU A 340 21.62 2.17 -12.00
N ALA A 341 22.24 3.35 -12.20
CA ALA A 341 21.50 4.55 -12.58
C ALA A 341 20.79 4.40 -13.94
N ASP A 342 21.44 3.78 -14.93
CA ASP A 342 20.83 3.46 -16.23
C ASP A 342 19.66 2.48 -16.10
N HIS A 343 19.79 1.50 -15.19
CA HIS A 343 18.72 0.57 -14.85
C HIS A 343 17.54 1.29 -14.20
N LEU A 344 17.80 2.15 -13.21
CA LEU A 344 16.78 2.96 -12.54
C LEU A 344 16.01 3.84 -13.52
N ASN A 345 16.67 4.46 -14.50
CA ASN A 345 16.02 5.27 -15.54
C ASN A 345 15.00 4.48 -16.38
N LYS A 346 15.21 3.17 -16.57
CA LYS A 346 14.27 2.30 -17.28
C LYS A 346 13.08 1.91 -16.40
N VAL A 347 13.35 1.67 -15.12
CA VAL A 347 12.38 1.12 -14.16
C VAL A 347 11.49 2.19 -13.51
N PHE A 348 12.01 3.42 -13.39
CA PHE A 348 11.31 4.58 -12.83
C PHE A 348 11.20 5.67 -13.91
N PRO A 349 10.30 5.52 -14.88
CA PRO A 349 10.18 6.49 -15.96
C PRO A 349 9.85 7.88 -15.39
N ASN A 350 10.50 8.91 -15.95
CA ASN A 350 10.43 10.31 -15.53
C ASN A 350 11.13 10.65 -14.19
N ALA A 351 11.66 9.67 -13.47
CA ALA A 351 12.56 9.96 -12.35
C ALA A 351 13.89 10.51 -12.87
N THR A 352 14.57 11.31 -12.03
CA THR A 352 15.92 11.77 -12.32
C THR A 352 16.91 10.82 -11.64
N CYS A 353 17.42 9.85 -12.40
CA CYS A 353 18.36 8.85 -11.89
C CYS A 353 19.77 9.12 -12.40
N PHE A 354 20.76 9.17 -11.50
CA PHE A 354 22.13 9.57 -11.84
C PHE A 354 23.19 8.88 -10.99
N GLN A 355 24.39 8.71 -11.54
CA GLN A 355 25.55 8.21 -10.80
C GLN A 355 26.08 9.31 -9.88
N TYR A 356 26.24 9.02 -8.59
CA TYR A 356 26.71 9.97 -7.59
C TYR A 356 27.25 9.26 -6.35
N ASP A 357 28.45 9.62 -5.92
CA ASP A 357 28.98 9.24 -4.62
C ASP A 357 28.64 10.31 -3.57
N TYR A 358 27.53 10.10 -2.85
CA TYR A 358 27.02 11.06 -1.87
C TYR A 358 28.02 11.43 -0.75
N LEU A 359 29.08 10.64 -0.51
CA LEU A 359 30.05 10.96 0.53
C LEU A 359 31.34 11.59 -0.01
N ASN A 360 31.52 11.68 -1.33
CA ASN A 360 32.76 12.16 -1.96
C ASN A 360 32.55 13.17 -3.09
N ASP A 361 31.45 13.10 -3.82
CA ASP A 361 31.15 14.03 -4.90
C ASP A 361 30.60 15.35 -4.36
N ASP A 362 31.07 16.47 -4.93
CA ASP A 362 30.65 17.84 -4.64
C ASP A 362 30.82 18.30 -3.17
N VAL A 363 31.48 17.52 -2.31
CA VAL A 363 31.63 17.81 -0.87
C VAL A 363 32.41 19.10 -0.61
N GLU A 364 33.36 19.43 -1.49
CA GLU A 364 34.09 20.70 -1.47
C GLU A 364 33.18 21.94 -1.51
N TYR A 365 31.97 21.84 -2.07
CA TYR A 365 31.02 22.93 -2.13
C TYR A 365 30.24 23.12 -0.82
N LEU A 366 30.16 22.09 0.03
CA LEU A 366 29.63 22.22 1.40
C LEU A 366 30.58 22.98 2.32
N LEU A 367 31.88 22.83 2.08
CA LEU A 367 32.97 23.43 2.87
C LEU A 367 33.13 24.93 2.66
N THR A 368 32.74 25.43 1.50
CA THR A 368 33.22 26.72 0.98
C THR A 368 32.09 27.67 0.65
N LYS A 369 30.97 27.59 1.41
CA LYS A 369 29.64 28.21 1.14
C LYS A 369 29.64 29.60 0.50
N ASP A 370 30.71 30.41 0.62
CA ASP A 370 30.79 31.75 0.07
C ASP A 370 32.01 32.10 -0.80
N ASN A 371 32.99 31.22 -1.09
CA ASN A 371 34.12 31.56 -1.98
C ASN A 371 34.87 30.33 -2.53
N LEU A 372 34.48 29.86 -3.72
CA LEU A 372 35.28 28.91 -4.49
C LEU A 372 36.22 29.69 -5.43
N PRO A 373 37.52 29.39 -5.48
CA PRO A 373 38.46 30.07 -6.38
C PRO A 373 38.28 29.66 -7.86
N PHE A 374 37.26 28.87 -8.18
CA PHE A 374 36.96 28.34 -9.50
C PHE A 374 35.46 28.15 -9.69
N GLU A 375 35.03 28.13 -10.96
CA GLU A 375 33.65 27.80 -11.33
C GLU A 375 33.30 26.36 -10.91
N PRO A 376 32.24 26.14 -10.11
CA PRO A 376 31.86 24.81 -9.66
C PRO A 376 31.49 23.87 -10.82
N ASN A 377 32.16 22.72 -10.90
CA ASN A 377 31.81 21.63 -11.81
C ASN A 377 30.94 20.60 -11.08
N TRP A 378 29.64 20.90 -10.98
CA TRP A 378 28.68 20.06 -10.25
C TRP A 378 28.42 18.73 -10.94
N LYS A 379 28.53 17.64 -10.19
CA LYS A 379 27.93 16.35 -10.58
C LYS A 379 26.43 16.31 -10.26
N LEU A 380 25.99 16.99 -9.20
CA LEU A 380 24.59 17.05 -8.82
C LEU A 380 23.75 17.72 -9.94
N PRO A 381 22.66 17.08 -10.42
CA PRO A 381 21.84 17.59 -11.51
C PRO A 381 21.37 19.03 -11.27
N LYS A 382 21.42 19.87 -12.30
CA LYS A 382 21.01 21.28 -12.20
C LYS A 382 19.59 21.42 -11.64
N LYS A 383 18.64 20.62 -12.13
CA LYS A 383 17.25 20.62 -11.65
C LYS A 383 17.15 20.37 -10.14
N LEU A 384 17.88 19.37 -9.63
CA LEU A 384 17.92 19.06 -8.20
C LEU A 384 18.49 20.23 -7.40
N ARG A 385 19.59 20.84 -7.86
CA ARG A 385 20.19 22.02 -7.20
C ARG A 385 19.27 23.23 -7.18
N ASP A 386 18.52 23.46 -8.26
CA ASP A 386 17.58 24.56 -8.34
C ASP A 386 16.38 24.33 -7.38
N GLU A 387 15.84 23.11 -7.34
CA GLU A 387 14.72 22.75 -6.43
C GLU A 387 15.14 22.69 -4.95
N LEU A 388 16.40 22.39 -4.63
CA LEU A 388 16.92 22.48 -3.26
C LEU A 388 16.95 23.92 -2.73
N LYS A 389 16.95 24.92 -3.62
CA LYS A 389 16.92 26.35 -3.24
C LYS A 389 15.50 26.91 -3.16
N ASP A 390 14.48 26.14 -3.52
CA ASP A 390 13.09 26.56 -3.48
C ASP A 390 12.47 26.21 -2.12
N ASP A 391 12.29 27.22 -1.27
CA ASP A 391 11.72 27.07 0.08
C ASP A 391 10.24 26.63 0.08
N SER A 392 9.54 26.69 -1.07
CA SER A 392 8.17 26.18 -1.19
C SER A 392 8.11 24.65 -1.32
N ILE A 393 9.23 24.01 -1.67
CA ILE A 393 9.33 22.57 -1.82
C ILE A 393 9.54 21.91 -0.45
N THR A 394 8.77 20.85 -0.21
CA THR A 394 8.98 19.95 0.94
C THR A 394 9.76 18.72 0.49
N TRP A 395 10.90 18.46 1.12
CA TRP A 395 11.72 17.30 0.78
C TRP A 395 11.32 16.07 1.61
N LEU A 396 11.28 14.91 0.97
CA LEU A 396 11.23 13.60 1.61
C LEU A 396 12.51 12.85 1.23
N VAL A 397 13.44 12.77 2.17
CA VAL A 397 14.56 11.83 2.06
C VAL A 397 14.05 10.46 2.44
N TYR A 398 14.07 9.53 1.50
CA TYR A 398 13.61 8.17 1.71
C TYR A 398 14.76 7.23 1.34
N ILE A 399 15.44 6.67 2.35
CA ILE A 399 16.76 6.09 2.14
C ILE A 399 17.01 4.86 3.02
N ASN A 400 17.79 3.92 2.48
CA ASN A 400 18.43 2.83 3.23
C ASN A 400 19.96 2.95 3.09
N PRO A 401 20.62 3.80 3.90
CA PRO A 401 22.05 4.05 3.76
C PRO A 401 22.89 2.80 4.11
N PRO A 402 24.13 2.71 3.58
CA PRO A 402 25.00 1.57 3.83
C PRO A 402 25.37 1.41 5.31
N PHE A 403 25.27 0.17 5.82
CA PHE A 403 25.51 -0.17 7.24
C PHE A 403 26.97 -0.43 7.63
N ALA A 404 27.94 -0.18 6.74
CA ALA A 404 29.33 -0.57 6.96
C ALA A 404 30.01 0.30 8.02
N THR A 405 30.75 -0.35 8.93
CA THR A 405 31.55 0.27 9.99
C THR A 405 33.02 -0.01 9.74
N ALA A 406 33.91 0.99 9.83
CA ALA A 406 35.33 0.73 9.86
C ALA A 406 35.75 0.22 11.26
N GLN A 407 35.59 -1.08 11.52
CA GLN A 407 36.18 -1.75 12.69
C GLN A 407 37.08 -2.92 12.28
N VAL A 408 38.16 -3.09 13.06
CA VAL A 408 39.15 -4.16 12.92
C VAL A 408 38.53 -5.46 13.42
N GLY A 409 38.08 -6.32 12.50
CA GLY A 409 37.61 -7.66 12.83
C GLY A 409 38.79 -8.58 13.13
N GLY A 410 38.86 -9.11 14.35
CA GLY A 410 39.84 -10.13 14.74
C GLY A 410 39.65 -11.47 14.04
N ALA A 411 40.76 -12.21 13.96
CA ALA A 411 40.96 -13.61 13.58
C ALA A 411 40.32 -14.09 12.25
N LYS A 412 41.07 -13.87 11.15
CA LYS A 412 40.89 -14.45 9.79
C LYS A 412 39.89 -13.78 8.82
N GLY A 413 39.62 -12.48 8.92
CA GLY A 413 38.93 -11.72 7.88
C GLY A 413 39.77 -10.54 7.43
N GLU A 414 40.06 -10.41 6.13
CA GLU A 414 40.64 -9.19 5.57
C GLU A 414 39.79 -7.99 6.00
N SER A 415 40.42 -7.06 6.69
CA SER A 415 39.74 -5.88 7.21
C SER A 415 39.26 -4.98 6.06
N LYS A 416 37.99 -4.54 6.09
CA LYS A 416 37.48 -3.39 5.29
C LYS A 416 38.09 -2.05 5.76
N LYS A 417 39.41 -1.99 5.95
CA LYS A 417 40.14 -0.78 6.33
C LYS A 417 39.96 0.25 5.22
N GLY A 418 39.42 1.42 5.54
CA GLY A 418 39.34 2.56 4.62
C GLY A 418 37.97 2.85 4.00
N VAL A 419 36.98 1.96 4.14
CA VAL A 419 35.64 2.19 3.56
C VAL A 419 34.96 3.45 4.11
N SER A 420 35.23 3.82 5.36
CA SER A 420 34.68 5.04 5.97
C SER A 420 35.53 6.30 5.73
N LYS A 421 36.66 6.22 5.02
CA LYS A 421 37.50 7.39 4.73
C LYS A 421 36.94 8.10 3.50
N THR A 422 36.03 9.04 3.73
CA THR A 422 35.36 9.82 2.69
C THR A 422 35.69 11.30 2.85
N LYS A 423 35.36 12.14 1.87
CA LYS A 423 35.49 13.58 2.04
C LYS A 423 34.59 14.09 3.17
N VAL A 424 33.39 13.52 3.36
CA VAL A 424 32.50 13.87 4.48
C VAL A 424 33.11 13.49 5.83
N GLU A 425 33.79 12.36 5.94
CA GLU A 425 34.49 11.97 7.18
C GLU A 425 35.55 13.00 7.60
N VAL A 426 36.27 13.57 6.63
CA VAL A 426 37.23 14.66 6.88
C VAL A 426 36.52 15.90 7.42
N LEU A 427 35.31 16.22 6.93
CA LEU A 427 34.52 17.35 7.45
C LEU A 427 34.11 17.12 8.90
N MET A 428 33.61 15.92 9.17
CA MET A 428 33.24 15.50 10.53
C MET A 428 34.45 15.53 11.47
N ASP A 429 35.66 15.26 10.98
CA ASP A 429 36.87 15.40 11.79
C ASP A 429 37.19 16.86 12.11
N ASN A 430 37.10 17.75 11.13
CA ASN A 430 37.32 19.18 11.31
C ASN A 430 36.34 19.80 12.33
N GLU A 431 35.13 19.26 12.42
CA GLU A 431 34.12 19.65 13.40
C GLU A 431 34.19 18.86 14.73
N ASN A 432 35.21 18.04 14.93
CA ASN A 432 35.40 17.22 16.13
C ASN A 432 34.16 16.37 16.47
N VAL A 433 33.56 15.70 15.48
CA VAL A 433 32.36 14.86 15.65
C VAL A 433 32.65 13.52 16.36
N GLY A 434 33.93 13.21 16.61
CA GLY A 434 34.35 12.03 17.36
C GLY A 434 34.27 10.73 16.58
N HIS A 435 34.09 9.60 17.28
CA HIS A 435 34.19 8.26 16.66
C HIS A 435 33.05 7.90 15.71
N VAL A 436 31.91 8.59 15.79
CA VAL A 436 30.72 8.37 14.97
C VAL A 436 31.01 8.52 13.48
N LYS A 437 31.98 9.37 13.11
CA LYS A 437 32.42 9.57 11.72
C LYS A 437 32.93 8.30 11.03
N ARG A 438 33.22 7.21 11.77
CA ARG A 438 33.63 5.91 11.20
C ARG A 438 32.45 5.07 10.68
N GLU A 439 31.23 5.53 10.90
CA GLU A 439 29.99 4.90 10.45
C GLU A 439 29.49 5.61 9.18
N LEU A 440 29.35 4.88 8.06
CA LEU A 440 28.92 5.50 6.81
C LEU A 440 27.55 6.16 6.92
N PHE A 441 26.59 5.49 7.57
CA PHE A 441 25.26 6.06 7.75
C PHE A 441 25.35 7.42 8.49
N ALA A 442 26.25 7.58 9.47
CA ALA A 442 26.36 8.83 10.21
C ALA A 442 26.98 9.95 9.35
N GLN A 443 27.85 9.61 8.41
CA GLN A 443 28.35 10.55 7.41
C GLN A 443 27.24 11.02 6.47
N PHE A 444 26.37 10.11 6.00
CA PHE A 444 25.17 10.47 5.22
C PHE A 444 24.33 11.48 5.99
N MET A 445 24.02 11.15 7.24
CA MET A 445 23.19 11.99 8.11
C MET A 445 23.82 13.36 8.36
N PHE A 446 25.13 13.41 8.61
CA PHE A 446 25.86 14.67 8.75
C PHE A 446 25.75 15.54 7.48
N ARG A 447 25.96 14.97 6.29
CA ARG A 447 25.82 15.72 5.03
C ARG A 447 24.38 16.22 4.83
N LEU A 448 23.38 15.38 5.08
CA LEU A 448 21.96 15.75 4.95
C LEU A 448 21.63 17.00 5.78
N THR A 449 22.14 17.10 7.01
CA THR A 449 21.88 18.25 7.89
C THR A 449 22.51 19.56 7.42
N HIS A 450 23.52 19.50 6.53
CA HIS A 450 24.20 20.68 5.99
C HIS A 450 23.67 21.10 4.61
N GLU A 451 23.09 20.16 3.87
CA GLU A 451 22.68 20.30 2.47
C GLU A 451 21.17 20.54 2.30
N LEU A 452 20.33 19.93 3.14
CA LEU A 452 18.89 19.95 2.92
C LEU A 452 18.20 21.16 3.55
N PRO A 453 17.12 21.67 2.91
CA PRO A 453 16.28 22.71 3.49
C PRO A 453 15.64 22.28 4.81
N LYS A 454 15.25 23.25 5.64
CA LYS A 454 14.54 22.98 6.91
C LYS A 454 13.25 22.20 6.71
N ASN A 455 12.51 22.48 5.64
CA ASN A 455 11.25 21.80 5.32
C ASN A 455 11.52 20.41 4.71
N THR A 456 12.07 19.51 5.52
CA THR A 456 12.48 18.17 5.11
C THR A 456 11.95 17.13 6.09
N TYR A 457 11.48 16.02 5.54
CA TYR A 457 11.26 14.77 6.26
C TYR A 457 12.33 13.76 5.90
N LEU A 458 12.83 13.02 6.89
CA LEU A 458 13.77 11.93 6.70
C LEU A 458 13.15 10.61 7.12
N GLY A 459 12.77 9.79 6.15
CA GLY A 459 12.40 8.38 6.33
C GLY A 459 13.60 7.48 6.09
N MET A 460 14.22 6.97 7.14
CA MET A 460 15.46 6.19 7.04
C MET A 460 15.32 4.76 7.58
N PHE A 461 15.77 3.79 6.77
CA PHE A 461 16.07 2.44 7.25
C PHE A 461 17.45 2.40 7.90
N SER A 462 17.55 1.99 9.16
CA SER A 462 18.81 2.09 9.91
C SER A 462 18.91 1.06 11.03
N LYS A 463 20.14 0.81 11.50
CA LYS A 463 20.38 0.20 12.82
C LYS A 463 20.09 1.25 13.88
N LEU A 464 19.72 0.83 15.09
CA LEU A 464 19.43 1.75 16.21
C LEU A 464 20.67 2.43 16.82
N LYS A 465 21.89 2.11 16.36
CA LYS A 465 23.13 2.53 17.01
C LYS A 465 23.20 4.05 17.22
N TYR A 466 22.79 4.84 16.23
CA TYR A 466 22.82 6.30 16.35
C TYR A 466 21.87 6.86 17.41
N LEU A 467 20.81 6.13 17.78
CA LEU A 467 19.85 6.53 18.80
C LEU A 467 20.25 6.13 20.21
N ASN A 468 20.93 5.00 20.36
CA ASN A 468 21.13 4.38 21.68
C ASN A 468 22.59 4.17 22.08
N ALA A 469 23.55 4.35 21.16
CA ALA A 469 24.94 4.13 21.49
C ALA A 469 25.49 5.31 22.32
N PRO A 470 26.24 5.03 23.40
CA PRO A 470 26.87 6.05 24.22
C PRO A 470 27.85 6.94 23.43
N ASP A 471 28.58 6.35 22.48
CA ASP A 471 29.52 7.06 21.60
C ASP A 471 28.85 8.05 20.64
N SER A 472 27.51 8.02 20.54
CA SER A 472 26.73 8.84 19.62
C SER A 472 25.95 9.96 20.33
N VAL A 473 26.09 10.15 21.65
CA VAL A 473 25.38 11.18 22.41
C VAL A 473 25.69 12.57 21.87
N GLU A 474 26.97 12.95 21.83
CA GLU A 474 27.39 14.27 21.36
C GLU A 474 26.97 14.52 19.90
N TYR A 475 27.07 13.49 19.04
CA TYR A 475 26.61 13.58 17.66
C TYR A 475 25.12 13.89 17.56
N ARG A 476 24.27 13.22 18.35
CA ARG A 476 22.83 13.49 18.38
C ARG A 476 22.54 14.90 18.86
N ASP A 477 23.16 15.29 19.98
CA ASP A 477 22.89 16.58 20.61
C ASP A 477 23.29 17.75 19.69
N ARG A 478 24.36 17.60 18.92
CA ARG A 478 24.87 18.64 18.02
C ARG A 478 24.24 18.62 16.62
N PHE A 479 23.99 17.44 16.05
CA PHE A 479 23.67 17.30 14.63
C PHE A 479 22.35 16.59 14.35
N PHE A 480 21.79 15.84 15.31
CA PHE A 480 20.62 15.01 15.05
C PHE A 480 19.60 15.07 16.19
N ASN A 481 19.01 16.26 16.36
CA ASN A 481 17.95 16.53 17.34
C ASN A 481 16.65 16.94 16.61
N TYR A 482 15.99 15.96 16.00
CA TYR A 482 14.81 16.18 15.17
C TYR A 482 13.57 15.53 15.76
N LYS A 483 12.39 16.01 15.35
CA LYS A 483 11.12 15.48 15.84
C LYS A 483 10.85 14.11 15.21
N TYR A 484 10.69 13.10 16.05
CA TYR A 484 10.18 11.80 15.64
C TYR A 484 8.69 11.90 15.27
N GLU A 485 8.31 11.38 14.11
CA GLU A 485 6.91 11.33 13.67
C GLU A 485 6.33 9.91 13.77
N LYS A 486 6.94 8.93 13.07
CA LYS A 486 6.47 7.52 13.03
C LYS A 486 7.60 6.55 12.68
N GLY A 487 7.38 5.26 12.91
CA GLY A 487 8.35 4.22 12.57
C GLY A 487 8.04 2.85 13.12
N PHE A 488 8.80 1.84 12.70
CA PHE A 488 8.65 0.45 13.14
C PHE A 488 10.01 -0.25 13.23
N LEU A 489 10.04 -1.35 13.98
CA LEU A 489 11.21 -2.21 14.14
C LEU A 489 10.95 -3.62 13.62
N PHE A 490 12.00 -4.27 13.15
CA PHE A 490 11.97 -5.65 12.69
C PHE A 490 13.33 -6.32 12.83
N LYS A 491 13.36 -7.66 12.78
CA LYS A 491 14.61 -8.43 12.89
C LYS A 491 15.44 -8.28 11.62
N SER A 492 16.75 -8.07 11.76
CA SER A 492 17.71 -8.01 10.65
C SER A 492 17.67 -9.23 9.73
N THR A 493 17.35 -10.41 10.26
CA THR A 493 17.21 -11.67 9.50
C THR A 493 16.07 -11.66 8.48
N ASN A 494 15.28 -10.59 8.41
CA ASN A 494 14.31 -10.41 7.33
C ASN A 494 14.94 -9.84 6.04
N PHE A 495 16.13 -9.23 6.11
CA PHE A 495 16.91 -8.91 4.92
C PHE A 495 17.55 -10.20 4.39
N ASN A 496 17.53 -10.37 3.08
CA ASN A 496 18.16 -11.52 2.44
C ASN A 496 19.67 -11.53 2.74
N GLY A 497 20.24 -12.71 2.96
CA GLY A 497 21.68 -12.87 3.26
C GLY A 497 22.14 -12.45 4.67
N VAL A 498 21.29 -11.80 5.49
CA VAL A 498 21.69 -11.33 6.83
C VAL A 498 21.55 -12.42 7.89
N LYS A 499 22.68 -12.92 8.39
CA LYS A 499 22.73 -13.90 9.50
C LYS A 499 22.76 -13.28 10.89
N GLY A 500 23.20 -12.02 11.00
CA GLY A 500 23.28 -11.31 12.28
C GLY A 500 21.88 -11.09 12.90
N LYS A 501 21.80 -11.07 14.23
CA LYS A 501 20.56 -10.87 14.99
C LYS A 501 20.59 -9.53 15.71
N TYR A 502 20.06 -8.50 15.07
CA TYR A 502 19.92 -7.16 15.64
C TYR A 502 18.65 -6.49 15.10
N PRO A 503 18.08 -5.50 15.80
CA PRO A 503 16.95 -4.74 15.27
C PRO A 503 17.39 -3.83 14.13
N ILE A 504 16.56 -3.77 13.09
CA ILE A 504 16.57 -2.72 12.07
C ILE A 504 15.25 -1.96 12.23
N CYS A 505 15.29 -0.66 11.98
CA CYS A 505 14.14 0.21 12.05
C CYS A 505 13.96 1.00 10.76
N PHE A 506 12.72 1.34 10.46
CA PHE A 506 12.38 2.50 9.64
C PHE A 506 11.87 3.58 10.58
N LEU A 507 12.46 4.77 10.54
CA LEU A 507 12.04 5.91 11.35
C LEU A 507 11.89 7.13 10.46
N LEU A 508 10.77 7.85 10.64
CA LEU A 508 10.42 9.08 9.97
C LEU A 508 10.62 10.25 10.94
N TRP A 509 11.48 11.18 10.53
CA TRP A 509 11.86 12.38 11.28
C TRP A 509 11.41 13.62 10.51
N ASN A 510 11.02 14.66 11.24
CA ASN A 510 10.78 15.99 10.71
C ASN A 510 11.94 16.91 11.10
N LEU A 511 12.59 17.51 10.10
CA LEU A 511 13.83 18.28 10.23
C LEU A 511 13.58 19.79 10.44
N ALA A 512 12.31 20.20 10.45
CA ALA A 512 11.91 21.59 10.60
C ALA A 512 12.13 22.16 12.01
#